data_AF-A0A2V6LK68-F1
#
_entry.id   AF-A0A2V6LK68-F1
#
_cell.length_a   1.000
_cell.length_b   1.000
_cell.length_c   1.000
_cell.angle_alpha   90.00
_cell.angle_beta   90.00
_cell.angle_gamma   90.00
#
_symmetry.space_group_name_H-M   'P 1'
#
loop_
_entity.id
_entity.type
_entity.pdbx_description
1 polymer ?
#
loop_
_entity_poly.entity_id
_entity_poly.type
_entity_poly.pdbx_seq_one_letter_code
_entity_poly.pdbx_strand_id
1 'polypeptide(L)' 'MGVGGSAGGFEATMELLRHLPAKNGMSFVVVQHLDPHHASKLASLLGKVTAMPVIEITKTTRPQPNTVYVQPSNKCVV' A
#
# COMPACT_ATOMS: atom_id res chain seq x y z
N MET A 1 -1.39 -9.47 -5.15
CA MET A 1 -0.74 -10.01 -3.93
C MET A 1 -1.19 -9.17 -2.74
N GLY A 2 -1.53 -9.80 -1.61
CA GLY A 2 -1.81 -9.09 -0.35
C GLY A 2 -0.60 -9.09 0.56
N VAL A 3 -0.24 -7.93 1.11
CA VAL A 3 0.85 -7.79 2.10
C VAL A 3 0.25 -7.17 3.36
N GLY A 4 0.35 -7.89 4.49
CA GLY A 4 -0.19 -7.46 5.77
C GLY A 4 0.86 -7.59 6.87
N GLY A 5 0.93 -6.59 7.74
CA GLY A 5 1.77 -6.67 8.93
C GLY A 5 1.40 -5.62 9.98
N SER A 6 2.01 -5.75 11.15
CA SER A 6 1.80 -4.88 12.32
C SER A 6 3.07 -4.05 12.56
N ALA A 7 3.79 -4.22 13.67
CA ALA A 7 4.95 -3.40 14.05
C ALA A 7 6.24 -3.58 13.21
N GLY A 8 6.21 -4.35 12.11
CA GLY A 8 7.33 -4.50 11.18
C GLY A 8 6.91 -4.82 9.74
N GLY A 9 5.60 -4.78 9.46
CA GLY A 9 5.07 -5.00 8.11
C GLY A 9 5.41 -3.88 7.14
N PHE A 10 5.61 -2.68 7.68
CA PHE A 10 5.87 -1.49 6.90
C PHE A 10 7.27 -1.50 6.27
N GLU A 11 8.31 -1.77 7.04
CA GLU A 11 9.70 -1.86 6.57
C GLU A 11 9.84 -2.98 5.53
N ALA A 12 9.23 -4.14 5.78
CA ALA A 12 9.24 -5.26 4.83
C ALA A 12 8.53 -4.89 3.52
N THR A 13 7.40 -4.18 3.59
CA THR A 13 6.68 -3.71 2.40
C THR A 13 7.50 -2.70 1.63
N MET A 14 8.16 -1.76 2.32
CA MET A 14 9.06 -0.80 1.67
C MET A 14 10.19 -1.50 0.93
N GLU A 15 10.83 -2.47 1.57
CA GLU A 15 11.96 -3.19 0.99
C GLU A 15 11.54 -4.02 -0.23
N LEU A 16 10.38 -4.67 -0.16
CA LEU A 16 9.80 -5.37 -1.31
C LEU A 16 9.54 -4.40 -2.47
N LEU A 17 8.82 -3.30 -2.21
CA LEU A 17 8.44 -2.34 -3.26
C LEU A 17 9.63 -1.61 -3.88
N ARG A 18 10.72 -1.43 -3.12
CA ARG A 18 11.98 -0.84 -3.57
C ARG A 18 12.71 -1.68 -4.62
N HIS A 19 12.63 -2.99 -4.50
CA HIS A 19 13.33 -3.93 -5.39
C HIS A 19 12.48 -4.41 -6.56
N LEU A 20 11.18 -4.09 -6.58
CA LEU A 20 10.29 -4.48 -7.66
C LEU A 20 10.35 -3.50 -8.84
N PRO A 21 10.45 -3.98 -10.09
CA PRO A 21 10.32 -3.12 -11.25
C PRO A 21 8.89 -2.56 -11.32
N ALA A 22 8.75 -1.32 -11.76
CA ALA A 22 7.45 -0.65 -11.83
C ALA A 22 6.46 -1.35 -12.77
N LYS A 23 6.95 -2.05 -13.80
CA LYS A 23 6.13 -2.81 -14.75
C LYS A 23 6.32 -4.32 -14.53
N ASN A 24 5.82 -4.83 -13.42
CA ASN A 24 5.88 -6.25 -13.06
C ASN A 24 4.58 -7.03 -13.37
N GLY A 25 3.53 -6.36 -13.83
CA GLY A 25 2.23 -6.94 -14.15
C GLY A 25 1.34 -7.25 -12.94
N MET A 26 1.83 -7.04 -11.72
CA MET A 26 1.11 -7.33 -10.48
C MET A 26 0.46 -6.09 -9.88
N SER A 27 -0.59 -6.33 -9.11
CA SER A 27 -1.23 -5.33 -8.25
C SER A 27 -0.99 -5.70 -6.79
N PHE A 28 -0.69 -4.69 -5.97
CA PHE A 28 -0.40 -4.85 -4.55
C PHE A 28 -1.45 -4.16 -3.72
N VAL A 29 -1.95 -4.84 -2.69
CA VAL A 29 -2.81 -4.23 -1.67
C VAL A 29 -2.08 -4.35 -0.34
N VAL A 30 -1.80 -3.20 0.27
CA VAL A 30 -1.10 -3.08 1.55
C VAL A 30 -2.11 -2.71 2.62
N VAL A 31 -2.32 -3.63 3.56
CA VAL A 31 -3.22 -3.44 4.70
C VAL A 31 -2.34 -3.41 5.95
N GLN A 32 -2.23 -2.21 6.54
CA GLN A 32 -1.44 -1.96 7.74
C GLN A 32 -2.39 -1.57 8.87
N HIS A 33 -2.12 -2.05 10.08
CA HIS A 33 -2.82 -1.55 11.27
C HIS A 33 -2.37 -0.11 11.53
N LEU A 34 -3.28 0.83 11.33
CA LEU A 34 -3.05 2.27 11.47
C LEU A 34 -3.88 2.79 12.64
N ASP A 35 -3.35 3.80 13.33
CA ASP A 35 -4.15 4.56 14.30
C ASP A 35 -5.27 5.31 13.55
N PRO A 36 -6.55 5.04 13.85
CA PRO A 36 -7.67 5.67 13.15
C PRO A 36 -7.82 7.17 13.43
N HIS A 37 -7.17 7.69 14.48
CA HIS A 37 -7.21 9.11 14.84
C HIS A 37 -6.20 9.96 14.08
N HIS A 38 -5.28 9.34 13.35
CA HIS A 38 -4.25 10.03 12.57
C HIS A 38 -4.43 9.80 11.07
N ALA A 39 -4.31 10.87 10.28
CA ALA A 39 -4.31 10.75 8.82
C ALA A 39 -3.14 9.85 8.37
N SER A 40 -3.45 8.80 7.60
CA SER A 40 -2.43 7.89 7.08
C SER A 40 -1.47 8.63 6.16
N LYS A 41 -0.17 8.57 6.46
CA LYS A 41 0.89 9.01 5.55
C LYS A 41 1.41 7.87 4.66
N LEU A 42 0.75 6.71 4.70
CA LEU A 42 1.24 5.47 4.11
C LEU A 42 1.43 5.59 2.60
N ALA A 43 0.46 6.17 1.88
CA ALA A 43 0.56 6.37 0.44
C ALA A 43 1.79 7.21 0.06
N SER A 44 2.01 8.33 0.77
CA SER A 44 3.14 9.23 0.53
C SER A 44 4.48 8.56 0.85
N LEU A 45 4.55 7.78 1.94
CA LEU A 45 5.78 7.11 2.34
C LEU A 45 6.16 5.98 1.38
N LEU A 46 5.20 5.15 0.97
CA LEU A 46 5.45 4.08 0.00
C LEU A 46 5.77 4.65 -1.39
N GLY A 47 5.13 5.75 -1.79
CA GLY A 47 5.41 6.41 -3.07
C GLY A 47 6.84 6.96 -3.20
N LYS A 48 7.58 7.11 -2.09
CA LYS A 48 9.00 7.50 -2.12
C LYS A 48 9.94 6.34 -2.46
N VAL A 49 9.50 5.09 -2.27
CA VAL A 49 10.36 3.92 -2.43
C VAL A 49 10.03 3.09 -3.67
N THR A 50 8.96 3.40 -4.39
CA THR A 50 8.61 2.72 -5.64
C THR A 50 8.17 3.70 -6.71
N ALA A 51 8.39 3.34 -7.98
CA ALA A 51 7.90 4.08 -9.14
C ALA A 51 6.47 3.66 -9.56
N MET A 52 5.87 2.65 -8.90
CA MET A 52 4.46 2.33 -9.09
C MET A 52 3.57 3.42 -8.47
N PRO A 53 2.44 3.79 -9.10
CA PRO A 53 1.43 4.63 -8.46
C PRO A 53 0.96 4.00 -7.15
N VAL A 54 0.94 4.80 -6.08
CA VAL A 54 0.43 4.41 -4.76
C VAL A 54 -0.88 5.15 -4.50
N ILE A 55 -1.98 4.41 -4.37
CA ILE A 55 -3.33 4.94 -4.31
C ILE A 55 -4.02 4.52 -3.01
N GLU A 56 -4.58 5.47 -2.28
CA GLU A 56 -5.44 5.17 -1.14
C GLU A 56 -6.84 4.75 -1.60
N ILE A 57 -7.34 3.61 -1.13
CA ILE A 57 -8.65 3.08 -1.52
C ILE A 57 -9.75 3.76 -0.69
N THR A 58 -10.52 4.66 -1.31
CA THR A 58 -11.65 5.33 -0.65
C THR A 58 -13.02 4.74 -0.98
N LYS A 59 -13.08 3.87 -2.00
CA LYS A 59 -14.28 3.22 -2.55
C LYS A 59 -13.93 1.91 -3.25
N THR A 60 -14.93 1.11 -3.59
CA THR A 60 -14.76 -0.11 -4.39
C THR A 60 -13.97 0.19 -5.66
N THR A 61 -12.80 -0.41 -5.77
CA THR A 61 -11.83 -0.14 -6.84
C THR A 61 -11.41 -1.46 -7.45
N ARG A 62 -11.48 -1.56 -8.80
CA ARG A 62 -10.94 -2.72 -9.51
C ARG A 62 -9.41 -2.62 -9.55
N PRO A 63 -8.66 -3.59 -9.00
CA PRO A 63 -7.20 -3.53 -8.99
C PRO A 63 -6.64 -3.46 -10.41
N GLN A 64 -5.76 -2.49 -10.65
CA GLN A 64 -5.00 -2.35 -11.88
C GLN A 64 -3.59 -2.90 -11.71
N PRO A 65 -3.01 -3.53 -12.75
CA PRO A 65 -1.60 -3.91 -12.75
C PRO A 65 -0.69 -2.73 -12.45
N ASN A 66 0.52 -3.02 -11.95
CA ASN A 66 1.59 -2.05 -11.70
C ASN A 66 1.17 -0.94 -10.73
N THR A 67 0.27 -1.24 -9.80
CA THR A 67 -0.32 -0.26 -8.88
C THR A 67 -0.30 -0.82 -7.47
N VAL A 68 0.08 0.04 -6.52
CA VAL A 68 0.03 -0.24 -5.09
C VAL A 68 -1.19 0.47 -4.51
N TYR A 69 -1.99 -0.28 -3.77
CA TYR A 69 -3.17 0.23 -3.09
C TYR A 69 -2.98 0.17 -1.58
N VAL A 70 -3.39 1.21 -0.88
CA VAL A 70 -3.30 1.28 0.59
C VAL A 70 -4.67 1.51 1.22
N GLN A 71 -4.87 0.91 2.41
CA GLN A 71 -6.05 1.16 3.23
C GLN A 71 -6.00 2.57 3.86
N PRO A 72 -7.12 3.33 3.85
CA PRO A 72 -7.24 4.57 4.62
C PRO A 72 -7.27 4.28 6.13
N SER A 73 -6.75 5.19 6.96
CA SER A 73 -6.65 4.95 8.41
C SER A 73 -8.00 4.77 9.13
N ASN A 74 -9.09 5.27 8.55
CA ASN A 74 -10.42 5.28 9.18
C ASN A 74 -11.42 4.26 8.62
N LYS A 75 -11.02 3.37 7.71
CA LYS A 75 -11.91 2.32 7.18
C LYS A 75 -11.16 1.01 7.04
N CYS A 76 -11.85 -0.07 7.40
CA CYS A 76 -11.39 -1.42 7.10
C CYS A 76 -11.68 -1.73 5.62
N VAL A 77 -10.68 -2.19 4.87
CA VAL A 77 -10.83 -2.71 3.51
C VAL A 77 -11.07 -4.21 3.66
N VAL A 78 -12.32 -4.64 3.44
CA VAL A 78 -12.72 -6.06 3.37
C VAL A 78 -13.44 -6.30 2.06
#